data_AF-A0A7K2N0D9-F1
#
_entry.id   AF-A0A7K2N0D9-F1
#
_cell.length_a   1.000
_cell.length_b   1.000
_cell.length_c   1.000
_cell.angle_alpha   90.00
_cell.angle_beta   90.00
_cell.angle_gamma   90.00
#
_symmetry.space_group_name_H-M   'P 1'
#
loop_
_entity.id
_entity.type
_entity.pdbx_description
1 polymer ?
#
loop_
_entity_poly.entity_id
_entity_poly.type
_entity_poly.pdbx_seq_one_letter_code
_entity_poly.pdbx_strand_id
1 'polypeptide(L)'
;MTEAVETDAGPARITWHRANKPRLVLAVSHGAGGGIEARDLQALAAALPAHGVSVALVEQPWRVAGKKLAPAPKTLDTGWRGVWPALAAPG
;
A
#
# COMPACT_ATOMS: atom_id res chain seq x y z
N MET A 1 -7.45 7.97 4.46
CA MET A 1 -7.82 7.14 5.64
C MET A 1 -6.81 6.03 5.76
N THR A 2 -6.39 5.67 6.97
CA THR A 2 -5.36 4.64 7.17
C THR A 2 -5.97 3.45 7.93
N GLU A 3 -5.60 2.24 7.51
CA GLU A 3 -6.08 0.98 8.06
C GLU A 3 -4.90 0.01 8.22
N ALA A 4 -4.89 -0.74 9.32
CA ALA A 4 -3.92 -1.81 9.56
C ALA A 4 -4.52 -3.15 9.11
N VAL A 5 -3.70 -3.97 8.43
CA VAL A 5 -4.10 -5.29 7.93
C VAL A 5 -3.11 -6.33 8.43
N GLU A 6 -3.61 -7.33 9.16
CA GLU A 6 -2.78 -8.44 9.60
C GLU A 6 -2.40 -9.33 8.41
N THR A 7 -1.13 -9.76 8.37
CA THR A 7 -0.61 -10.66 7.35
C THR A 7 0.28 -11.71 8.01
N ASP A 8 0.54 -12.81 7.32
CA ASP A 8 1.49 -13.84 7.80
C ASP A 8 2.93 -13.31 8.00
N ALA A 9 3.24 -12.13 7.45
CA ALA A 9 4.53 -11.46 7.62
C ALA A 9 4.50 -10.36 8.71
N GLY A 10 3.38 -10.21 9.43
CA GLY A 10 3.11 -9.16 10.41
C GLY A 10 2.16 -8.08 9.89
N PRO A 11 1.87 -7.05 10.70
CA PRO A 11 0.92 -6.00 10.35
C PRO A 11 1.42 -5.15 9.19
N ALA A 12 0.66 -5.09 8.10
CA ALA A 12 0.81 -4.10 7.03
C ALA A 12 -0.09 -2.89 7.30
N ARG A 13 0.14 -1.79 6.56
CA ARG A 13 -0.70 -0.60 6.66
C ARG A 13 -1.07 -0.08 5.28
N ILE A 14 -2.36 0.20 5.08
CA ILE A 14 -2.87 0.80 3.86
C ILE A 14 -3.29 2.24 4.17
N THR A 15 -2.78 3.18 3.38
CA THR A 15 -3.28 4.56 3.35
C THR A 15 -4.06 4.79 2.05
N TRP A 16 -5.36 4.97 2.21
CA TRP A 16 -6.33 5.12 1.13
C TRP A 16 -6.51 6.57 0.70
N HIS A 17 -6.42 6.78 -0.61
CA HIS A 17 -6.79 7.98 -1.36
C HIS A 17 -7.92 7.62 -2.31
N ARG A 18 -9.16 7.83 -1.88
CA ARG A 18 -10.34 7.32 -2.57
C ARG A 18 -10.81 8.26 -3.66
N ALA A 19 -11.14 7.71 -4.83
CA ALA A 19 -11.89 8.42 -5.84
C ALA A 19 -13.37 8.50 -5.45
N ASN A 20 -14.07 9.58 -5.83
CA ASN A 20 -15.51 9.72 -5.57
C ASN A 20 -16.36 8.74 -6.40
N LYS A 21 -15.88 8.37 -7.60
CA LYS A 21 -16.51 7.39 -8.50
C LYS A 21 -15.43 6.41 -9.00
N PRO A 22 -15.02 5.44 -8.17
CA PRO A 22 -13.88 4.59 -8.48
C PRO A 22 -14.23 3.60 -9.61
N ARG A 23 -13.32 3.50 -10.59
CA ARG A 23 -13.34 2.51 -11.68
C ARG A 23 -12.22 1.48 -11.52
N LEU A 24 -11.16 1.86 -10.81
CA LEU A 24 -9.96 1.05 -10.59
C LEU A 24 -9.40 1.33 -9.19
N VAL A 25 -8.70 0.34 -8.64
CA VAL A 25 -7.82 0.49 -7.48
C VAL A 25 -6.39 0.30 -7.94
N LEU A 26 -5.52 1.28 -7.64
CA LEU A 26 -4.07 1.15 -7.80
C LEU A 26 -3.44 0.98 -6.43
N ALA A 27 -3.02 -0.25 -6.12
CA ALA A 27 -2.23 -0.54 -4.93
C ALA A 27 -0.73 -0.47 -5.27
N VAL A 28 0.01 0.35 -4.53
CA VAL A 28 1.45 0.54 -4.73
C VAL A 28 2.15 0.59 -3.38
N SER A 29 3.39 0.12 -3.36
CA SER A 29 4.23 0.12 -2.16
C SER A 29 5.59 0.74 -2.48
N HIS A 30 6.37 0.99 -1.44
CA HIS A 30 7.67 1.62 -1.53
C HIS A 30 8.79 0.62 -1.84
N GLY A 31 9.90 1.13 -2.38
CA GLY A 31 11.15 0.36 -2.50
C GLY A 31 11.83 0.13 -1.15
N ALA A 32 12.90 -0.68 -1.15
CA ALA A 32 13.61 -1.09 0.06
C ALA A 32 14.28 0.05 0.86
N GLY A 33 14.54 1.21 0.24
CA GLY A 33 15.22 2.35 0.87
C GLY A 33 14.32 3.53 1.25
N GLY A 34 13.01 3.43 1.00
CA GLY A 34 12.07 4.54 1.18
C GLY A 34 10.83 4.16 1.99
N GLY A 35 9.86 5.08 2.01
CA GLY A 35 8.52 4.87 2.52
C GLY A 35 7.49 5.32 1.49
N ILE A 36 6.22 5.26 1.88
CA ILE A 36 5.12 5.70 1.01
C ILE A 36 5.14 7.20 0.72
N GLU A 37 5.98 7.96 1.43
CA GLU A 37 6.24 9.39 1.24
C GLU A 37 7.09 9.69 0.00
N ALA A 38 7.57 8.67 -0.71
CA ALA A 38 8.29 8.86 -1.96
C ALA A 38 7.49 9.74 -2.94
N ARG A 39 8.19 10.67 -3.61
CA ARG A 39 7.57 11.75 -4.39
C ARG A 39 6.63 11.24 -5.48
N ASP A 40 7.01 10.17 -6.14
CA ASP A 40 6.22 9.49 -7.17
C ASP A 40 4.93 8.87 -6.60
N LEU A 41 5.03 8.15 -5.49
CA LEU A 41 3.87 7.56 -4.80
C LEU A 41 2.88 8.63 -4.34
N GLN A 42 3.38 9.73 -3.75
CA GLN A 42 2.56 10.86 -3.34
C GLN A 42 1.91 11.57 -4.54
N ALA A 43 2.63 11.72 -5.66
CA ALA A 43 2.09 12.30 -6.88
C ALA A 43 0.94 11.45 -7.46
N LEU A 44 1.10 10.12 -7.49
CA LEU A 44 0.04 9.20 -7.90
C LEU A 44 -1.19 9.32 -6.98
N ALA A 45 -0.98 9.28 -5.67
CA ALA A 45 -2.04 9.36 -4.67
C ALA A 45 -2.81 10.69 -4.69
N ALA A 46 -2.15 11.79 -5.07
CA ALA A 46 -2.78 13.10 -5.20
C ALA A 46 -3.57 13.25 -6.52
N ALA A 47 -3.03 12.76 -7.64
CA ALA A 47 -3.60 13.04 -8.96
C ALA A 47 -4.70 12.05 -9.37
N LEU A 48 -4.48 10.75 -9.16
CA LEU A 48 -5.31 9.70 -9.72
C LEU A 48 -6.78 9.62 -9.21
N PRO A 49 -7.10 10.00 -7.95
CA PRO A 49 -8.50 9.99 -7.50
C PRO A 49 -9.44 10.87 -8.33
N ALA A 50 -8.94 12.01 -8.85
CA ALA A 50 -9.71 12.89 -9.74
C ALA A 50 -10.03 12.22 -11.10
N HIS A 51 -9.27 11.19 -11.46
CA HIS A 51 -9.46 10.39 -12.68
C HIS A 51 -10.21 9.07 -12.44
N GLY A 52 -10.84 8.91 -11.26
CA GLY A 52 -11.63 7.71 -10.95
C GLY A 52 -10.80 6.50 -10.53
N VAL A 53 -9.56 6.71 -10.08
CA VAL A 53 -8.69 5.63 -9.60
C VAL A 53 -8.42 5.85 -8.11
N SER A 54 -8.92 4.95 -7.27
CA SER A 54 -8.57 4.94 -5.84
C SER A 54 -7.14 4.43 -5.69
N VAL A 55 -6.31 5.13 -4.93
CA VAL A 55 -4.92 4.74 -4.67
C VAL A 55 -4.78 4.20 -3.26
N ALA A 56 -4.17 3.03 -3.13
CA ALA A 56 -3.81 2.40 -1.87
C ALA A 56 -2.28 2.41 -1.72
N LEU A 57 -1.77 3.30 -0.88
CA LEU A 57 -0.35 3.30 -0.52
C LEU A 57 -0.12 2.28 0.59
N VAL A 58 0.67 1.25 0.30
CA VAL A 58 0.90 0.12 1.22
C VAL A 58 2.28 0.22 1.84
N GLU A 59 2.33 0.37 3.16
CA GLU A 59 3.54 0.13 3.95
C GLU A 59 3.67 -1.35 4.27
N GLN A 60 4.79 -1.95 3.88
CA GLN A 60 5.05 -3.37 4.08
C GLN A 60 5.24 -3.71 5.57
N PRO A 61 4.96 -4.95 6.01
CA PRO A 61 5.08 -5.35 7.41
C PRO A 61 6.42 -5.03 8.07
N TRP A 62 7.52 -5.18 7.32
CA TRP A 62 8.85 -4.84 7.85
C TRP A 62 9.03 -3.35 8.12
N ARG A 63 8.41 -2.48 7.31
CA ARG A 63 8.47 -1.04 7.46
C ARG A 63 7.61 -0.59 8.64
N VAL A 64 6.40 -1.15 8.76
CA VAL A 64 5.52 -0.94 9.91
C VAL A 64 6.19 -1.37 11.21
N ALA A 65 6.95 -2.47 11.19
CA ALA A 65 7.76 -2.94 12.32
C ALA A 65 9.03 -2.09 12.60
N GLY A 66 9.23 -0.97 11.89
CA GLY A 66 10.35 -0.05 12.10
C GLY A 66 11.70 -0.54 11.57
N LYS A 67 11.74 -1.62 10.76
CA LYS A 67 12.99 -2.11 10.18
C LYS A 67 13.48 -1.15 9.08
N LYS A 68 14.80 -1.01 8.97
CA LYS A 68 15.45 -0.16 7.96
C LYS A 68 15.69 -0.86 6.63
N LEU A 69 15.76 -2.19 6.63
CA LEU A 69 16.03 -3.01 5.45
C LEU A 69 14.89 -3.99 5.23
N ALA A 70 14.51 -4.14 3.96
CA ALA A 70 13.56 -5.16 3.54
C ALA A 70 14.11 -6.58 3.80
N PRO A 71 13.23 -7.55 4.11
CA PRO A 71 13.61 -8.96 4.14
C PRO A 71 13.93 -9.46 2.72
N ALA A 72 14.39 -10.71 2.59
CA ALA A 72 14.74 -11.30 1.30
C ALA A 72 13.57 -11.15 0.29
N PRO A 73 13.80 -10.80 -0.99
CA PRO A 73 12.74 -10.47 -1.95
C PRO A 73 11.59 -11.49 -2.01
N LYS A 74 11.91 -12.79 -1.94
CA LYS A 74 10.92 -13.89 -1.92
C LYS A 74 9.89 -13.83 -0.80
N THR A 75 10.11 -13.01 0.23
CA THR A 75 9.25 -12.90 1.41
C THR A 75 8.32 -11.69 1.36
N LEU A 76 8.54 -10.76 0.42
CA LEU A 76 7.70 -9.57 0.26
C LEU A 76 6.28 -9.93 -0.20
N ASP A 77 6.15 -10.95 -1.03
CA ASP A 77 4.85 -11.43 -1.53
C ASP A 77 3.94 -11.95 -0.40
N THR A 78 4.51 -12.39 0.72
CA THR A 78 3.72 -12.82 1.89
C THR A 78 2.94 -11.65 2.49
N GLY A 79 3.55 -10.46 2.59
CA GLY A 79 2.83 -9.25 3.01
C GLY A 79 1.70 -8.91 2.04
N TRP A 80 1.99 -8.92 0.74
CA TRP A 80 0.98 -8.65 -0.29
C TRP A 80 -0.20 -9.61 -0.29
N ARG A 81 0.03 -10.91 -0.07
CA ARG A 81 -1.04 -11.91 0.02
C ARG A 81 -2.04 -11.60 1.14
N GLY A 82 -1.57 -11.14 2.30
CA GLY A 82 -2.46 -10.74 3.40
C GLY A 82 -3.20 -9.43 3.12
N VAL A 83 -2.58 -8.50 2.38
CA VAL A 83 -3.18 -7.20 2.01
C VAL A 83 -4.22 -7.35 0.89
N TRP A 84 -4.07 -8.33 -0.01
CA TRP A 84 -4.89 -8.50 -1.20
C TRP A 84 -6.42 -8.50 -0.97
N PRO A 85 -6.98 -9.21 0.03
CA PRO A 85 -8.43 -9.20 0.27
C PRO A 85 -8.98 -7.80 0.57
N ALA A 86 -8.24 -6.97 1.32
CA ALA A 86 -8.63 -5.60 1.61
C ALA A 86 -8.59 -4.70 0.36
N LEU A 87 -7.66 -4.96 -0.56
CA LEU A 87 -7.53 -4.22 -1.81
C LEU A 87 -8.59 -4.59 -2.86
N ALA A 88 -9.08 -5.83 -2.81
CA ALA A 88 -10.11 -6.34 -3.71
C ALA A 88 -11.53 -5.96 -3.26
N ALA A 89 -11.71 -5.54 -2.01
CA ALA A 89 -12.96 -4.95 -1.54
C ALA A 89 -13.24 -3.61 -2.25
N PRO A 90 -14.49 -3.12 -2.27
CA PRO A 90 -14.81 -1.79 -2.78
C PRO A 90 -13.94 -0.74 -2.05
N GLY A 91 -12.98 -0.21 -2.80
CA GLY A 91 -12.03 0.79 -2.33
C GLY A 91 -12.70 2.10 -1.96
#